data_AF-A0A920A5A1-F1
#
_entry.id   AF-A0A920A5A1-F1
#
_cell.length_a   1.000
_cell.length_b   1.000
_cell.length_c   1.000
_cell.angle_alpha   90.00
_cell.angle_beta   90.00
_cell.angle_gamma   90.00
#
_symmetry.space_group_name_H-M   'P 1'
#
loop_
_entity.id
_entity.type
_entity.pdbx_description
1 polymer ?
#
loop_
_entity_poly.entity_id
_entity_poly.type
_entity_poly.pdbx_seq_one_letter_code
_entity_poly.pdbx_strand_id
1 'polypeptide(L)'
;MEMMSMLESAMAEIALWELLHNHVELTQLFLATVIAVWVAARFSSVMLDKGANTVGKVLCTAFAIGVFLLGFNLGGWINGTYEGHAGALAALDAANGSIDLGAGSQQFIENMKSGGNTIGAIAAWLFYGAGFLIAVLPLWISPKD
;
A
#
# COMPACT_ATOMS: atom_id res chain seq x y z
N MET A 1 -33.35 20.39 -9.67
CA MET A 1 -32.09 19.93 -9.06
C MET A 1 -31.45 21.20 -8.55
N GLU A 2 -31.44 21.42 -7.24
CA GLU A 2 -30.79 22.62 -6.68
C GLU A 2 -29.29 22.52 -6.99
N MET A 3 -28.74 23.55 -7.64
CA MET A 3 -27.30 23.64 -7.84
C MET A 3 -26.64 23.85 -6.49
N MET A 4 -25.64 23.02 -6.20
CA MET A 4 -24.75 23.23 -5.06
C MET A 4 -24.15 24.63 -5.14
N SER A 5 -24.12 25.34 -4.02
CA SER A 5 -23.44 26.64 -3.94
C SER A 5 -21.91 26.46 -3.95
N MET A 6 -21.19 27.53 -4.33
CA MET A 6 -19.71 27.54 -4.26
C MET A 6 -19.19 27.17 -2.86
N LEU A 7 -19.89 27.60 -1.81
CA LEU A 7 -19.50 27.32 -0.43
C LEU A 7 -19.73 25.85 -0.08
N GLU A 8 -20.85 25.26 -0.47
CA GLU A 8 -21.15 23.84 -0.26
C GLU A 8 -20.17 22.94 -1.02
N SER A 9 -19.83 23.29 -2.26
CA SER A 9 -18.80 22.59 -3.05
C SER A 9 -17.44 22.63 -2.37
N ALA A 10 -17.00 23.82 -1.93
CA ALA A 10 -15.73 23.97 -1.23
C ALA A 10 -15.70 23.19 0.09
N MET A 11 -16.80 23.18 0.84
CA MET A 11 -16.92 22.38 2.07
C MET A 11 -16.90 20.88 1.80
N ALA A 12 -17.56 20.41 0.73
CA ALA A 12 -17.54 19.00 0.33
C ALA A 12 -16.13 18.57 -0.10
N GLU A 13 -15.43 19.41 -0.87
CA GLU A 13 -14.04 19.17 -1.27
C GLU A 13 -13.11 19.09 -0.04
N ILE A 14 -13.21 20.03 0.90
CA ILE A 14 -12.44 20.01 2.15
C ILE A 14 -12.73 18.74 2.95
N ALA A 15 -14.00 18.36 3.09
CA ALA A 15 -14.39 17.15 3.82
C ALA A 15 -13.81 15.86 3.19
N LEU A 16 -13.75 15.79 1.85
CA LEU A 16 -13.10 14.68 1.16
C LEU A 16 -11.60 14.65 1.44
N TRP A 17 -10.92 15.80 1.47
CA TRP A 17 -9.50 15.88 1.83
C TRP A 17 -9.23 15.51 3.29
N GLU A 18 -10.09 15.93 4.22
CA GLU A 18 -10.01 15.54 5.63
C GLU A 18 -10.19 14.04 5.80
N LEU A 19 -11.15 13.43 5.09
CA LEU A 19 -11.31 11.97 5.06
C LEU A 19 -10.05 11.26 4.55
N LEU A 20 -9.44 11.78 3.47
CA LEU A 20 -8.20 11.19 2.95
C LEU A 20 -7.08 11.25 3.99
N HIS A 21 -6.94 12.39 4.65
CA HIS A 21 -5.88 12.62 5.65
C HIS A 21 -6.08 11.77 6.91
N ASN A 22 -7.33 11.51 7.28
CA ASN A 22 -7.68 10.70 8.45
C ASN A 22 -7.48 9.20 8.24
N HIS A 23 -7.16 8.72 7.03
CA HIS A 23 -6.74 7.32 6.78
C HIS A 23 -5.33 6.98 7.30
N VAL A 24 -4.97 7.48 8.49
CA VAL A 24 -3.71 7.22 9.23
C VAL A 24 -3.45 5.71 9.43
N GLU A 25 -4.50 4.90 9.33
CA GLU A 25 -4.48 3.44 9.39
C GLU A 25 -3.54 2.80 8.36
N LEU A 26 -3.41 3.40 7.16
CA LEU A 26 -2.55 2.85 6.09
C LEU A 26 -1.06 3.00 6.41
N THR A 27 -0.65 4.09 7.06
CA THR A 27 0.74 4.31 7.47
C THR A 27 1.15 3.35 8.59
N GLN A 28 0.25 3.12 9.56
CA GLN A 28 0.49 2.15 10.63
C GLN A 28 0.59 0.72 10.07
N LEU A 29 -0.28 0.37 9.13
CA LEU A 29 -0.24 -0.93 8.48
C LEU A 29 1.02 -1.11 7.64
N PHE A 30 1.49 -0.08 6.93
CA PHE A 30 2.78 -0.09 6.24
C PHE A 30 3.96 -0.32 7.19
N LEU A 31 3.99 0.36 8.34
CA LEU A 31 5.04 0.10 9.32
C LEU A 31 4.99 -1.34 9.85
N ALA A 32 3.80 -1.87 10.10
CA ALA A 32 3.61 -3.24 10.56
C ALA A 32 4.14 -4.27 9.54
N THR A 33 3.93 -4.05 8.23
CA THR A 33 4.45 -4.96 7.19
C THR A 33 5.97 -4.88 7.05
N VAL A 34 6.57 -3.70 7.16
CA VAL A 34 8.03 -3.54 7.18
C VAL A 34 8.65 -4.32 8.34
N ILE A 35 8.05 -4.22 9.54
CA ILE A 35 8.50 -4.98 10.70
C ILE A 35 8.32 -6.48 10.46
N ALA A 36 7.19 -6.91 9.89
CA ALA A 36 6.94 -8.32 9.59
C ALA A 36 7.99 -8.91 8.63
N VAL A 37 8.40 -8.16 7.59
CA VAL A 37 9.48 -8.56 6.66
C VAL A 37 10.79 -8.74 7.41
N TRP A 38 11.14 -7.77 8.27
CA TRP A 38 12.35 -7.87 9.10
C TRP A 38 12.31 -9.08 10.04
N VAL A 39 11.16 -9.34 10.68
CA VAL A 39 10.94 -10.50 11.54
C VAL A 39 11.13 -11.81 10.74
N ALA A 40 10.56 -11.93 9.54
CA ALA A 40 10.73 -13.11 8.69
C ALA A 40 12.20 -13.36 8.31
N ALA A 41 12.94 -12.30 7.95
CA ALA A 41 14.37 -12.40 7.68
C ALA A 41 15.16 -12.86 8.91
N ARG A 42 14.83 -12.32 10.11
CA ARG A 42 15.49 -12.72 11.37
C ARG A 42 15.20 -14.16 11.77
N PHE A 43 13.95 -14.61 11.65
CA PHE A 43 13.62 -16.01 11.90
C PHE A 43 14.41 -16.93 10.97
N SER A 44 14.58 -16.55 9.70
CA SER A 44 15.34 -17.34 8.73
C SER A 44 16.81 -17.48 9.14
N SER A 45 17.45 -16.40 9.61
CA SER A 45 18.81 -16.47 10.18
C SER A 45 18.88 -17.40 11.40
N VAL A 46 17.93 -17.29 12.33
CA VAL A 46 17.89 -18.11 13.55
C VAL A 46 17.70 -19.60 13.22
N MET A 47 16.87 -19.92 12.23
CA MET A 47 16.62 -21.29 11.78
C MET A 47 17.88 -21.94 11.18
N LEU A 48 18.70 -21.14 10.49
CA LEU A 48 20.00 -21.60 9.99
C LEU A 48 21.00 -21.84 11.12
N ASP A 49 21.11 -20.90 12.07
CA ASP A 49 22.05 -21.02 13.19
C ASP A 49 21.72 -22.21 14.10
N LYS A 50 20.44 -22.59 14.20
CA LYS A 50 19.97 -23.73 14.99
C LYS A 50 19.94 -25.06 14.23
N GLY A 51 20.33 -25.10 12.96
CA GLY A 51 20.32 -26.32 12.16
C GLY A 51 18.91 -26.90 11.96
N ALA A 52 17.92 -26.05 11.70
CA ALA A 52 16.54 -26.50 11.52
C ALA A 52 16.41 -27.55 10.41
N ASN A 53 15.64 -28.60 10.71
CA ASN A 53 15.31 -29.65 9.74
C ASN A 53 14.42 -29.13 8.61
N THR A 54 14.16 -29.97 7.60
CA THR A 54 13.33 -29.62 6.44
C THR A 54 11.94 -29.10 6.83
N VAL A 55 11.32 -29.70 7.86
CA VAL A 55 10.00 -29.24 8.34
C VAL A 55 10.08 -27.80 8.86
N GLY A 56 11.10 -27.48 9.65
CA GLY A 56 11.34 -26.11 10.12
C GLY A 56 11.56 -25.11 8.99
N LYS A 57 12.34 -25.48 7.96
CA LYS A 57 12.57 -24.64 6.77
C LYS A 57 11.28 -24.38 5.99
N VAL A 58 10.43 -25.39 5.84
CA VAL A 58 9.11 -25.26 5.18
C VAL A 58 8.21 -24.32 5.97
N LEU A 59 8.12 -24.45 7.29
CA LEU A 59 7.31 -23.55 8.13
C LEU A 59 7.77 -22.09 8.06
N CYS A 60 9.09 -21.85 8.11
CA CYS A 60 9.65 -20.51 7.99
C CYS A 60 9.40 -19.91 6.59
N THR A 61 9.47 -20.73 5.55
CA THR A 61 9.14 -20.31 4.17
C THR A 61 7.66 -19.95 4.04
N ALA A 62 6.76 -20.77 4.59
CA ALA A 62 5.32 -20.50 4.58
C ALA A 62 4.98 -19.19 5.32
N PHE A 63 5.63 -18.94 6.46
CA PHE A 63 5.53 -17.66 7.16
C PHE A 63 6.01 -16.48 6.31
N ALA A 64 7.18 -16.60 5.66
CA ALA A 64 7.71 -15.56 4.78
C ALA A 64 6.81 -15.28 3.57
N ILE A 65 6.20 -16.31 2.98
CA ILE A 65 5.18 -16.16 1.93
C ILE A 65 3.98 -15.38 2.45
N GLY A 66 3.48 -15.71 3.65
CA GLY A 66 2.36 -15.00 4.26
C GLY A 66 2.64 -13.51 4.47
N VAL A 67 3.83 -13.17 4.97
CA VAL A 67 4.28 -11.78 5.13
C VAL A 67 4.38 -11.07 3.78
N PHE A 68 4.92 -11.73 2.75
CA PHE A 68 5.00 -11.17 1.40
C PHE A 68 3.62 -10.90 0.80
N LEU A 69 2.69 -11.86 0.89
CA LEU A 69 1.33 -11.71 0.37
C LEU A 69 0.55 -10.61 1.09
N LEU A 70 0.76 -10.46 2.40
CA LEU A 70 0.15 -9.39 3.18
C LEU A 70 0.71 -8.02 2.77
N GLY A 71 2.02 -7.90 2.58
CA GLY A 71 2.65 -6.69 2.03
C GLY A 71 2.21 -6.37 0.61
N PHE A 72 2.02 -7.39 -0.23
CA PHE A 72 1.51 -7.25 -1.59
C PHE A 72 0.06 -6.75 -1.61
N ASN A 73 -0.80 -7.33 -0.78
CA ASN A 73 -2.19 -6.91 -0.66
C ASN A 73 -2.33 -5.49 -0.12
N LEU A 74 -1.44 -5.08 0.78
CA LEU A 74 -1.39 -3.70 1.28
C LEU A 74 -1.17 -2.66 0.16
N GLY A 75 -0.29 -2.96 -0.81
CA GLY A 75 -0.09 -2.09 -1.96
C GLY A 75 -1.39 -1.84 -2.74
N GLY A 76 -2.21 -2.88 -2.87
CA GLY A 76 -3.55 -2.79 -3.48
C GLY A 76 -4.54 -1.96 -2.65
N TRP A 77 -4.55 -2.12 -1.33
CA TRP A 77 -5.43 -1.32 -0.44
C TRP A 77 -5.09 0.16 -0.44
N ILE A 78 -3.79 0.50 -0.43
CA ILE A 78 -3.32 1.89 -0.52
C ILE A 78 -3.78 2.48 -1.86
N ASN A 79 -3.51 1.79 -2.97
CA ASN A 79 -3.89 2.26 -4.28
C ASN A 79 -5.41 2.42 -4.43
N GLY A 80 -6.19 1.42 -4.01
CA GLY A 80 -7.65 1.46 -4.03
C GLY A 80 -8.26 2.58 -3.16
N THR A 81 -7.59 2.99 -2.07
CA THR A 81 -8.01 4.13 -1.27
C THR A 81 -7.85 5.44 -2.06
N TYR A 82 -6.70 5.65 -2.69
CA TYR A 82 -6.48 6.84 -3.54
C TYR A 82 -7.38 6.85 -4.77
N GLU A 83 -7.62 5.70 -5.41
CA GLU A 83 -8.56 5.56 -6.53
C GLU A 83 -10.00 5.86 -6.09
N GLY A 84 -10.42 5.34 -4.93
CA GLY A 84 -11.74 5.63 -4.35
C GLY A 84 -11.94 7.12 -4.08
N HIS A 85 -10.92 7.80 -3.53
CA HIS A 85 -10.94 9.25 -3.32
C HIS A 85 -10.99 10.05 -4.63
N ALA A 86 -10.20 9.67 -5.63
CA ALA A 86 -10.26 10.30 -6.95
C ALA A 86 -11.63 10.11 -7.60
N GLY A 87 -12.24 8.94 -7.44
CA GLY A 87 -13.61 8.66 -7.87
C GLY A 87 -14.65 9.52 -7.17
N ALA A 88 -14.52 9.72 -5.86
CA ALA A 88 -15.39 10.59 -5.08
C ALA A 88 -15.28 12.06 -5.51
N LEU A 89 -14.07 12.57 -5.74
CA LEU A 89 -13.85 13.91 -6.28
C LEU A 89 -14.41 14.05 -7.69
N ALA A 90 -14.21 13.07 -8.58
CA ALA A 90 -14.78 13.09 -9.92
C ALA A 90 -16.32 13.08 -9.92
N ALA A 91 -16.94 12.37 -8.96
CA ALA A 91 -18.38 12.39 -8.78
C ALA A 91 -18.89 13.74 -8.24
N LEU A 92 -18.13 14.38 -7.34
CA LEU A 92 -18.44 15.73 -6.86
C LEU A 92 -18.34 16.76 -7.99
N ASP A 93 -17.30 16.69 -8.82
CA ASP A 93 -17.13 17.54 -10.00
C ASP A 93 -18.31 17.42 -10.96
N ALA A 94 -18.77 16.20 -11.23
CA ALA A 94 -19.95 15.95 -12.06
C ALA A 94 -21.25 16.51 -11.44
N ALA A 95 -21.37 16.49 -10.11
CA ALA A 95 -22.54 17.00 -9.40
C ALA A 95 -22.54 18.54 -9.28
N ASN A 96 -21.37 19.16 -9.31
CA ASN A 96 -21.18 20.60 -9.20
C ASN A 96 -21.60 21.39 -10.46
N GLY A 97 -21.75 20.71 -11.60
CA GLY A 97 -22.19 21.33 -12.85
C GLY A 97 -21.18 22.36 -13.37
N SER A 98 -21.44 23.65 -13.16
CA SER A 98 -20.57 24.74 -13.63
C SER A 98 -19.54 25.21 -12.59
N ILE A 99 -19.53 24.61 -11.40
CA ILE A 99 -18.59 24.95 -10.34
C ILE A 99 -17.39 24.01 -10.43
N ASP A 100 -16.25 24.54 -10.85
CA ASP A 100 -15.03 23.76 -10.91
C ASP A 100 -14.52 23.45 -9.49
N LEU A 101 -14.05 22.22 -9.28
CA LEU A 101 -13.23 21.87 -8.12
C LEU A 101 -11.93 22.67 -8.09
N GLY A 102 -11.30 22.72 -6.91
CA GLY A 102 -9.95 23.25 -6.76
C GLY A 102 -8.94 22.60 -7.70
N ALA A 103 -7.98 23.38 -8.20
CA ALA A 103 -6.96 22.92 -9.14
C ALA A 103 -6.17 21.69 -8.63
N GLY A 104 -5.97 21.59 -7.32
CA GLY A 104 -5.32 20.42 -6.68
C GLY A 104 -6.16 19.14 -6.81
N SER A 105 -7.48 19.24 -6.67
CA SER A 105 -8.40 18.10 -6.83
C SER A 105 -8.51 17.65 -8.28
N GLN A 106 -8.56 18.58 -9.22
CA GLN A 106 -8.52 18.28 -10.66
C GLN A 106 -7.22 17.57 -11.04
N GLN A 107 -6.08 18.09 -10.58
CA GLN A 107 -4.78 17.46 -10.81
C GLN A 107 -4.69 16.08 -10.15
N PHE A 108 -5.26 15.88 -8.96
CA PHE A 108 -5.29 14.58 -8.30
C PHE A 108 -6.10 13.54 -9.10
N ILE A 109 -7.28 13.92 -9.61
CA ILE A 109 -8.09 13.06 -10.49
C ILE A 109 -7.31 12.67 -11.75
N GLU A 110 -6.65 13.64 -12.40
CA GLU A 110 -5.86 13.40 -13.62
C GLU A 110 -4.63 12.51 -13.35
N ASN A 111 -3.91 12.76 -12.26
CA ASN A 111 -2.77 11.95 -11.83
C ASN A 111 -3.19 10.50 -11.58
N MET A 112 -4.33 10.27 -10.94
CA MET A 112 -4.83 8.91 -10.70
C MET A 112 -5.27 8.22 -12.00
N LYS A 113 -5.89 8.94 -12.94
CA LYS A 113 -6.21 8.40 -14.29
C LYS A 113 -4.98 8.03 -15.11
N SER A 114 -3.87 8.72 -14.92
CA SER A 114 -2.60 8.46 -15.63
C SER A 114 -1.72 7.38 -14.97
N GLY A 115 -2.23 6.67 -13.96
CA GLY A 115 -1.56 5.55 -13.31
C GLY A 115 -1.00 5.86 -11.91
N GLY A 116 -1.23 7.07 -11.40
CA GLY A 116 -0.84 7.46 -10.04
C GLY A 116 0.67 7.43 -9.82
N ASN A 117 1.09 7.07 -8.59
CA ASN A 117 2.51 7.01 -8.22
C ASN A 117 3.17 5.68 -8.63
N THR A 118 3.49 5.56 -9.92
CA THR A 118 4.11 4.36 -10.49
C THR A 118 5.48 4.04 -9.88
N ILE A 119 6.29 5.06 -9.56
CA ILE A 119 7.60 4.87 -8.92
C ILE A 119 7.41 4.26 -7.52
N GLY A 120 6.45 4.78 -6.75
CA GLY A 120 6.10 4.24 -5.43
C GLY A 120 5.65 2.79 -5.50
N ALA A 121 4.83 2.43 -6.49
CA ALA A 121 4.42 1.05 -6.72
C ALA A 121 5.62 0.13 -7.01
N ILE A 122 6.51 0.52 -7.92
CA ILE A 122 7.73 -0.24 -8.26
C ILE A 122 8.63 -0.40 -7.04
N ALA A 123 8.83 0.67 -6.27
CA ALA A 123 9.63 0.63 -5.05
C ALA A 123 9.05 -0.34 -4.00
N ALA A 124 7.73 -0.34 -3.81
CA ALA A 124 7.05 -1.29 -2.93
C ALA A 124 7.24 -2.74 -3.40
N TRP A 125 7.09 -2.99 -4.71
CA TRP A 125 7.34 -4.30 -5.31
C TRP A 125 8.77 -4.79 -5.06
N LEU A 126 9.76 -3.92 -5.28
CA LEU A 126 11.16 -4.24 -5.02
C LEU A 126 11.41 -4.52 -3.54
N PHE A 127 10.85 -3.72 -2.64
CA PHE A 127 11.01 -3.91 -1.20
C PHE A 127 10.46 -5.26 -0.72
N TYR A 128 9.19 -5.56 -1.02
CA TYR A 128 8.57 -6.81 -0.57
C TYR A 128 9.17 -8.03 -1.28
N GLY A 129 9.42 -7.94 -2.59
CA GLY A 129 10.04 -9.01 -3.36
C GLY A 129 11.46 -9.33 -2.88
N ALA A 130 12.29 -8.32 -2.70
CA ALA A 130 13.65 -8.51 -2.16
C ALA A 130 13.61 -9.02 -0.72
N GLY A 131 12.72 -8.48 0.13
CA GLY A 131 12.55 -8.94 1.51
C GLY A 131 12.17 -10.43 1.59
N PHE A 132 11.27 -10.87 0.71
CA PHE A 132 10.91 -12.28 0.57
C PHE A 132 12.11 -13.14 0.18
N LEU A 133 12.87 -12.73 -0.83
CA LEU A 133 14.06 -13.45 -1.27
C LEU A 133 15.14 -13.53 -0.18
N ILE A 134 15.34 -12.45 0.57
CA ILE A 134 16.28 -12.40 1.71
C ILE A 134 15.85 -13.36 2.82
N ALA A 135 14.55 -13.54 3.07
CA ALA A 135 14.07 -14.50 4.06
C ALA A 135 14.19 -15.95 3.55
N VAL A 136 13.82 -16.23 2.30
CA VAL A 136 13.69 -17.60 1.82
C VAL A 136 14.99 -18.19 1.28
N LEU A 137 15.75 -17.45 0.46
CA LEU A 137 16.94 -18.01 -0.21
C LEU A 137 17.96 -18.61 0.76
N PRO A 138 18.29 -17.98 1.90
CA PRO A 138 19.26 -18.54 2.82
C PRO A 138 18.85 -19.90 3.41
N LEU A 139 17.55 -20.16 3.57
CA LEU A 139 17.06 -21.42 4.13
C LEU A 139 17.38 -22.63 3.23
N TRP A 140 17.36 -22.40 1.91
CA TRP A 140 17.41 -23.46 0.90
C TRP A 140 18.73 -23.53 0.14
N ILE A 141 19.39 -22.39 -0.03
CA ILE A 141 20.63 -22.26 -0.83
C ILE A 141 21.80 -21.88 0.08
N SER A 142 21.73 -22.22 1.37
CA SER A 142 22.77 -21.85 2.34
C SER A 142 24.16 -22.21 1.79
N PRO A 143 25.09 -21.25 1.63
CA PRO A 143 26.45 -21.52 1.19
C PRO A 143 27.33 -22.17 2.28
N LYS A 144 26.71 -22.69 3.35
CA LYS A 144 27.39 -23.36 4.48
C LYS A 144 27.43 -24.89 4.32
N ASP A 145 27.51 -25.39 3.10
CA ASP A 145 28.06 -26.73 2.83
C ASP A 145 29.59 -26.62 2.70
#